data_AF-A0A538LW29-F1
#
_entry.id   AF-A0A538LW29-F1
#
_cell.length_a   1.000
_cell.length_b   1.000
_cell.length_c   1.000
_cell.angle_alpha   90.00
_cell.angle_beta   90.00
_cell.angle_gamma   90.00
#
_symmetry.space_group_name_H-M   'P 1'
#
loop_
_entity.id
_entity.type
_entity.pdbx_description
1 polymer ?
#
loop_
_entity_poly.entity_id
_entity_poly.type
_entity_poly.pdbx_seq_one_letter_code
_entity_poly.pdbx_strand_id
1 'polypeptide(L)'
;MKRLPIRARLTLAFAAAIGAVLAGGGFLLYHHLADSLDRTLDQSLRARSADVAAIVRQGDPGLREAPPAPVADATGSFAQVLDSHGTIRDQSPGLRQQPLLTGPLLRRAQAKSLLIARAHRLGGDVRLLAIPLQPRNQKLVLVVGAPLRSRDQTLANLRSELLVGGPAALLLASLIGYLVAGAALRPVERMRTRAAAITEQHLSERLPVPSANDEIARLGATLNQMLARVERAVKRERSFVADASHELRAPLALVRTEVDLALDLPRSAEELQAALPSIGEEADRLSQLADDLLLLARLDEGEVPLRKEPLEVRDLLHDVAERFRRRADDDGRTIDVDAPRLAV
;
A
#
# COMPACT_ATOMS: atom_id res chain seq x y z
N MET A 1 -5.59 -21.78 -7.53
CA MET A 1 -5.58 -20.41 -8.08
C MET A 1 -4.21 -19.79 -7.81
N LYS A 2 -3.36 -19.58 -8.83
CA LYS A 2 -2.00 -19.04 -8.66
C LYS A 2 -2.09 -17.61 -8.07
N ARG A 3 -1.42 -17.34 -6.95
CA ARG A 3 -1.39 -16.01 -6.33
C ARG A 3 -0.64 -15.05 -7.27
N LEU A 4 -1.29 -13.95 -7.66
CA LEU A 4 -0.71 -12.91 -8.50
C LEU A 4 0.57 -12.35 -7.83
N PRO A 5 1.64 -12.04 -8.61
CA PRO A 5 2.85 -11.45 -8.06
C PRO A 5 2.54 -10.09 -7.41
N ILE A 6 3.31 -9.72 -6.37
CA ILE A 6 3.10 -8.48 -5.59
C ILE A 6 3.04 -7.25 -6.51
N ARG A 7 3.90 -7.21 -7.54
CA ARG A 7 3.92 -6.16 -8.56
C ARG A 7 2.57 -5.99 -9.26
N ALA A 8 1.93 -7.09 -9.67
CA ALA A 8 0.64 -7.04 -10.34
C ALA A 8 -0.47 -6.60 -9.39
N ARG A 9 -0.47 -7.09 -8.14
CA ARG A 9 -1.46 -6.67 -7.12
C ARG A 9 -1.36 -5.17 -6.81
N LEU A 10 -0.14 -4.65 -6.63
CA LEU A 10 0.08 -3.24 -6.35
C LEU A 10 -0.31 -2.37 -7.55
N THR A 11 0.05 -2.79 -8.76
CA THR A 11 -0.33 -2.08 -10.00
C THR A 11 -1.84 -2.07 -10.18
N LEU A 12 -2.54 -3.18 -9.93
CA LEU A 12 -4.01 -3.24 -10.01
C LEU A 12 -4.68 -2.35 -8.97
N ALA A 13 -4.19 -2.34 -7.73
CA ALA A 13 -4.71 -1.46 -6.69
C ALA A 13 -4.52 0.02 -7.04
N PHE A 14 -3.33 0.37 -7.55
CA PHE A 14 -3.02 1.71 -8.03
C PHE A 14 -3.88 2.13 -9.22
N ALA A 15 -4.04 1.25 -10.21
CA ALA A 15 -4.89 1.46 -11.38
C ALA A 15 -6.36 1.62 -10.97
N ALA A 16 -6.85 0.84 -10.01
CA ALA A 16 -8.21 0.97 -9.49
C ALA A 16 -8.41 2.33 -8.79
N ALA A 17 -7.45 2.75 -7.96
CA ALA A 17 -7.50 4.05 -7.28
C ALA A 17 -7.48 5.22 -8.27
N ILE A 18 -6.56 5.21 -9.24
CA ILE A 18 -6.50 6.23 -10.30
C ILE A 18 -7.76 6.19 -11.16
N GLY A 19 -8.25 5.01 -11.53
CA GLY A 19 -9.48 4.85 -12.30
C GLY A 19 -10.67 5.47 -11.59
N ALA A 20 -10.81 5.27 -10.27
CA ALA A 20 -11.84 5.89 -9.47
C ALA A 20 -11.70 7.43 -9.42
N VAL A 21 -10.48 7.94 -9.26
CA VAL A 21 -10.21 9.39 -9.26
C VAL A 21 -10.51 10.01 -10.63
N LEU A 22 -10.09 9.39 -11.73
CA LEU A 22 -10.34 9.85 -13.10
C LEU A 22 -11.84 9.81 -13.42
N ALA A 23 -12.54 8.74 -13.06
CA ALA A 23 -13.97 8.61 -13.27
C ALA A 23 -14.75 9.63 -12.44
N GLY A 24 -14.42 9.78 -11.16
CA GLY A 24 -15.04 10.76 -10.27
C GLY A 24 -14.78 12.20 -10.72
N GLY A 25 -13.52 12.53 -11.04
CA GLY A 25 -13.14 13.84 -11.56
C GLY A 25 -13.82 14.16 -12.89
N GLY A 26 -13.84 13.22 -13.83
CA GLY A 26 -14.56 13.36 -15.10
C GLY A 26 -16.07 13.54 -14.92
N PHE A 27 -16.69 12.79 -14.01
CA PHE A 27 -18.10 12.93 -13.68
C PHE A 27 -18.43 14.31 -13.09
N LEU A 28 -17.62 14.79 -12.14
CA LEU A 28 -17.77 16.11 -11.53
C LEU A 28 -17.58 17.22 -12.56
N LEU A 29 -16.55 17.14 -13.38
CA LEU A 29 -16.27 18.12 -14.44
C LEU A 29 -17.42 18.21 -15.45
N TYR A 30 -17.95 17.06 -15.88
CA TYR A 30 -19.09 17.01 -16.80
C TYR A 30 -20.32 17.70 -16.22
N HIS A 31 -20.70 17.38 -14.98
CA HIS A 31 -21.85 18.00 -14.32
C HIS A 31 -21.64 19.49 -14.08
N HIS A 32 -20.45 19.87 -13.62
CA HIS A 32 -20.11 21.27 -13.41
C HIS A 32 -20.22 22.08 -14.72
N LEU A 33 -19.70 21.55 -15.82
CA LEU A 33 -19.80 22.21 -17.12
C LEU A 33 -21.26 22.27 -17.62
N ALA A 34 -22.02 21.19 -17.47
CA ALA A 34 -23.44 21.16 -17.85
C ALA A 34 -24.27 22.21 -17.09
N ASP A 35 -24.09 22.28 -15.77
CA ASP A 35 -24.76 23.25 -14.91
C ASP A 35 -24.32 24.69 -15.24
N SER A 36 -23.03 24.91 -15.51
CA SER A 36 -22.48 26.21 -15.89
C SER A 36 -23.07 26.70 -17.23
N LEU A 37 -23.15 25.81 -18.22
CA LEU A 37 -23.77 26.11 -19.51
C LEU A 37 -25.28 26.41 -19.36
N ASP A 38 -25.99 25.61 -18.57
CA ASP A 38 -27.43 25.84 -18.32
C ASP A 38 -27.69 27.16 -17.60
N ARG A 39 -26.87 27.52 -16.60
CA ARG A 39 -26.96 28.82 -15.90
C ARG A 39 -26.67 29.98 -16.85
N THR A 40 -25.67 29.84 -17.71
CA THR A 40 -25.30 30.86 -18.70
C THR A 40 -26.43 31.06 -19.70
N LEU A 41 -27.07 29.99 -20.17
CA LEU A 41 -28.25 30.04 -21.02
C LEU A 41 -29.44 30.69 -20.29
N ASP A 42 -29.68 30.35 -19.04
CA ASP A 42 -30.77 30.94 -18.26
C ASP A 42 -30.57 32.44 -18.04
N GLN A 43 -29.34 32.88 -17.78
CA GLN A 43 -28.99 34.29 -17.65
C GLN A 43 -29.14 35.05 -18.96
N SER A 44 -28.69 34.49 -20.09
CA SER A 44 -28.82 35.13 -21.40
C SER A 44 -30.28 35.25 -21.84
N LEU A 45 -31.11 34.23 -21.58
CA LEU A 45 -32.56 34.29 -21.82
C LEU A 45 -33.24 35.35 -20.96
N ARG A 46 -32.88 35.46 -19.66
CA ARG A 46 -33.42 36.49 -18.77
C ARG A 46 -33.03 37.90 -19.22
N ALA A 47 -31.76 38.15 -19.54
CA ALA A 47 -31.30 39.44 -20.05
C ALA A 47 -32.05 39.82 -21.34
N ARG A 48 -32.10 38.89 -22.31
CA ARG A 48 -32.81 39.11 -23.57
C ARG A 48 -34.31 39.37 -23.39
N SER A 49 -34.95 38.65 -22.48
CA SER A 49 -36.37 38.88 -22.17
C SER A 49 -36.62 40.23 -21.53
N ALA A 50 -35.71 40.73 -20.68
CA ALA A 50 -35.80 42.07 -20.11
C ALA A 50 -35.68 43.16 -21.19
N ASP A 51 -34.72 43.01 -22.12
CA ASP A 51 -34.51 43.94 -23.24
C ASP A 51 -35.76 44.02 -24.14
N VAL A 52 -36.28 42.87 -24.56
CA VAL A 52 -37.47 42.80 -25.42
C VAL A 52 -38.72 43.28 -24.68
N ALA A 53 -38.87 42.96 -23.39
CA ALA A 53 -39.99 43.42 -22.57
C ALA A 53 -39.99 44.95 -22.37
N ALA A 54 -38.83 45.61 -22.40
CA ALA A 54 -38.74 47.07 -22.34
C ALA A 54 -39.27 47.71 -23.63
N ILE A 55 -38.86 47.17 -24.79
CA ILE A 55 -39.30 47.63 -26.12
C ILE A 55 -40.81 47.47 -26.29
N VAL A 56 -41.34 46.27 -25.97
CA VAL A 56 -42.78 45.97 -26.09
C VAL A 56 -43.64 46.88 -25.18
N ARG A 57 -43.11 47.32 -24.02
CA ARG A 57 -43.80 48.25 -23.12
C ARG A 57 -43.86 49.69 -23.65
N GLN A 58 -42.89 50.11 -24.46
CA GLN A 58 -42.86 51.45 -25.05
C GLN A 58 -43.86 51.64 -26.21
N GLY A 59 -44.45 50.55 -26.71
CA GLY A 59 -45.60 50.58 -27.61
C GLY A 59 -45.31 50.28 -29.07
N ASP A 60 -44.07 49.88 -29.41
CA ASP A 60 -43.71 49.42 -30.74
C ASP A 60 -43.05 48.03 -30.69
N PRO A 61 -43.77 46.95 -31.09
CA PRO A 61 -43.17 45.63 -31.25
C PRO A 61 -42.38 45.62 -32.57
N GLY A 62 -41.17 46.19 -32.54
CA GLY A 62 -40.24 46.25 -33.68
C GLY A 62 -39.38 44.99 -33.86
N LEU A 63 -39.79 43.80 -33.37
CA LEU A 63 -38.96 42.58 -33.48
C LEU A 63 -38.78 42.12 -34.93
N ARG A 64 -39.69 42.54 -35.82
CA ARG A 64 -39.62 42.33 -37.29
C ARG A 64 -38.55 43.17 -37.99
N GLU A 65 -38.20 44.34 -37.46
CA GLU A 65 -37.23 45.27 -38.07
C GLU A 65 -35.80 45.07 -37.52
N ALA A 66 -35.65 44.28 -36.45
CA ALA A 66 -34.35 43.85 -35.98
C ALA A 66 -33.63 43.03 -37.07
N PRO A 67 -32.32 43.25 -37.32
CA PRO A 67 -31.58 42.56 -38.39
C PRO A 67 -31.81 41.04 -38.33
N PRO A 68 -32.13 40.38 -39.47
CA PRO A 68 -32.36 38.95 -39.48
C PRO A 68 -31.06 38.21 -39.16
N ALA A 69 -30.97 37.66 -37.95
CA ALA A 69 -30.00 36.61 -37.67
C ALA A 69 -30.51 35.32 -38.38
N PRO A 70 -29.74 34.74 -39.32
CA PRO A 70 -30.15 33.52 -40.02
C PRO A 70 -30.41 32.39 -39.02
N VAL A 71 -31.64 31.87 -38.98
CA VAL A 71 -32.07 30.85 -38.00
C VAL A 71 -31.36 29.49 -38.19
N ALA A 72 -30.73 29.27 -39.35
CA ALA A 72 -29.90 28.09 -39.60
C ALA A 72 -28.52 28.14 -38.91
N ASP A 73 -27.99 29.34 -38.64
CA ASP A 73 -26.66 29.58 -38.03
C ASP A 73 -26.75 30.30 -36.67
N ALA A 74 -27.97 30.51 -36.14
CA ALA A 74 -28.19 31.31 -34.95
C ALA A 74 -27.72 30.59 -33.67
N THR A 75 -26.48 30.88 -33.28
CA THR A 75 -26.04 31.02 -31.88
C THR A 75 -26.86 32.05 -31.10
N GLY A 76 -27.72 32.83 -31.78
CA GLY A 76 -28.59 33.84 -31.20
C GLY A 76 -29.87 33.29 -30.58
N SER A 77 -30.22 33.84 -29.42
CA SER A 77 -31.54 33.69 -28.81
C SER A 77 -32.63 34.32 -29.70
N PHE A 78 -33.76 33.65 -29.85
CA PHE A 78 -34.94 34.12 -30.59
C PHE A 78 -36.06 34.55 -29.63
N ALA A 79 -36.97 35.42 -30.08
CA ALA A 79 -38.11 35.89 -29.30
C ALA A 79 -39.43 35.85 -30.10
N GLN A 80 -40.55 35.60 -29.42
CA GLN A 80 -41.89 35.62 -29.99
C GLN A 80 -42.86 36.22 -28.96
N VAL A 81 -43.71 37.14 -29.41
CA VAL A 81 -44.77 37.75 -28.60
C VAL A 81 -46.10 37.14 -28.99
N LEU A 82 -46.76 36.52 -28.01
CA LEU A 82 -48.05 35.85 -28.16
C LEU A 82 -49.15 36.64 -27.45
N ASP A 83 -50.33 36.71 -28.05
CA ASP A 83 -51.54 37.18 -27.38
C ASP A 83 -52.09 36.11 -26.41
N SER A 84 -53.04 36.51 -25.58
CA SER A 84 -53.90 35.69 -24.73
C SER A 84 -54.49 34.45 -25.43
N HIS A 85 -54.75 34.54 -26.74
CA HIS A 85 -55.31 33.48 -27.58
C HIS A 85 -54.23 32.62 -28.30
N GLY A 86 -52.95 32.91 -28.10
CA GLY A 86 -51.84 32.18 -28.75
C GLY A 86 -51.52 32.64 -30.17
N THR A 87 -52.12 33.74 -30.62
CA THR A 87 -51.81 34.38 -31.91
C THR A 87 -50.47 35.12 -31.81
N ILE A 88 -49.62 34.96 -32.83
CA ILE A 88 -48.31 35.62 -32.92
C ILE A 88 -48.53 37.10 -33.28
N ARG A 89 -48.21 38.00 -32.35
CA ARG A 89 -48.23 39.45 -32.59
C ARG A 89 -46.96 39.89 -33.29
N ASP A 90 -45.83 39.41 -32.78
CA ASP A 90 -44.51 39.76 -33.29
C ASP A 90 -43.50 38.63 -33.03
N GLN A 91 -42.46 38.53 -33.86
CA GLN A 91 -41.47 37.45 -33.76
C GLN A 91 -40.12 37.86 -34.37
N SER A 92 -39.05 37.29 -33.83
CA SER A 92 -37.72 37.40 -34.43
C SER A 92 -37.68 36.79 -35.85
N PRO A 93 -36.89 37.36 -36.77
CA PRO A 93 -36.77 36.84 -38.13
C PRO A 93 -36.32 35.38 -38.18
N GLY A 94 -36.85 34.63 -39.16
CA GLY A 94 -36.51 33.21 -39.40
C GLY A 94 -37.24 32.19 -38.53
N LEU A 95 -38.09 32.61 -37.57
CA LEU A 95 -39.04 31.71 -36.91
C LEU A 95 -40.16 31.31 -37.88
N ARG A 96 -40.50 30.01 -37.93
CA ARG A 96 -41.72 29.54 -38.62
C ARG A 96 -42.94 30.20 -37.95
N GLN A 97 -44.01 30.48 -38.71
CA GLN A 97 -45.27 31.06 -38.17
C GLN A 97 -46.07 30.06 -37.31
N GLN A 98 -45.40 29.35 -36.41
CA GLN A 98 -46.00 28.45 -35.44
C GLN A 98 -45.72 28.99 -34.03
N PRO A 99 -46.74 29.02 -33.16
CA PRO A 99 -46.56 29.49 -31.79
C PRO A 99 -45.65 28.52 -31.02
N LEU A 100 -44.62 29.06 -30.36
CA LEU A 100 -43.64 28.30 -29.57
C LEU A 100 -44.28 27.65 -28.34
N LEU A 101 -45.31 28.28 -27.78
CA LEU A 101 -46.13 27.79 -26.68
C LEU A 101 -47.58 27.61 -27.14
N THR A 102 -48.18 26.46 -26.82
CA THR A 102 -49.58 26.16 -27.12
C THR A 102 -50.34 25.68 -25.89
N GLY A 103 -51.65 25.94 -25.88
CA GLY A 103 -52.62 25.37 -24.95
C GLY A 103 -52.31 25.61 -23.45
N PRO A 104 -52.06 24.56 -22.65
CA PRO A 104 -51.89 24.67 -21.20
C PRO A 104 -50.60 25.40 -20.79
N LEU A 105 -49.54 25.34 -21.58
CA LEU A 105 -48.27 26.01 -21.27
C LEU A 105 -48.40 27.54 -21.42
N LEU A 106 -49.17 28.00 -22.41
CA LEU A 106 -49.47 29.42 -22.59
C LEU A 106 -50.29 29.96 -21.40
N ARG A 107 -51.33 29.24 -20.96
CA ARG A 107 -52.14 29.63 -19.79
C ARG A 107 -51.29 29.74 -18.51
N ARG A 108 -50.33 28.84 -18.31
CA ARG A 108 -49.37 28.92 -17.18
C ARG A 108 -48.44 30.13 -17.32
N ALA A 109 -47.92 30.38 -18.53
CA ALA A 109 -47.04 31.50 -18.82
C ALA A 109 -47.74 32.87 -18.69
N GLN A 110 -49.06 32.93 -18.85
CA GLN A 110 -49.87 34.13 -18.59
C GLN A 110 -49.99 34.47 -17.09
N ALA A 111 -49.90 33.47 -16.21
CA ALA A 111 -50.02 33.65 -14.77
C ALA A 111 -48.66 33.90 -14.10
N LYS A 112 -47.61 33.19 -14.51
CA LYS A 112 -46.26 33.28 -13.94
C LYS A 112 -45.20 33.02 -15.00
N SER A 113 -44.00 33.57 -14.79
CA SER A 113 -42.82 33.22 -15.60
C SER A 113 -42.59 31.71 -15.59
N LEU A 114 -42.42 31.12 -16.77
CA LEU A 114 -42.24 29.69 -16.97
C LEU A 114 -40.92 29.44 -17.70
N LEU A 115 -40.03 28.68 -17.07
CA LEU A 115 -38.79 28.20 -17.69
C LEU A 115 -38.99 26.75 -18.13
N ILE A 116 -38.76 26.47 -19.40
CA ILE A 116 -38.83 25.16 -20.00
C ILE A 116 -37.42 24.74 -20.38
N ALA A 117 -36.84 23.84 -19.58
CA ALA A 117 -35.44 23.44 -19.69
C ALA A 117 -35.11 22.82 -21.06
N ARG A 118 -36.07 22.11 -21.67
CA ARG A 118 -35.93 21.47 -22.97
C ARG A 118 -37.30 21.33 -23.64
N ALA A 119 -37.41 21.83 -24.87
CA ALA A 119 -38.57 21.69 -25.74
C ALA A 119 -38.09 21.36 -27.15
N HIS A 120 -38.77 20.44 -27.84
CA HIS A 120 -38.41 20.10 -29.22
C HIS A 120 -39.14 21.04 -30.19
N ARG A 121 -38.44 22.05 -30.71
CA ARG A 121 -38.97 23.09 -31.60
C ARG A 121 -37.93 23.47 -32.65
N LEU A 122 -38.39 23.97 -33.80
CA LEU A 122 -37.50 24.47 -34.87
C LEU A 122 -36.51 23.40 -35.39
N GLY A 123 -36.84 22.11 -35.26
CA GLY A 123 -35.98 21.00 -35.72
C GLY A 123 -34.89 20.57 -34.73
N GLY A 124 -34.93 21.03 -33.48
CA GLY A 124 -34.00 20.61 -32.44
C GLY A 124 -34.49 20.89 -31.02
N ASP A 125 -33.65 20.53 -30.05
CA ASP A 125 -33.91 20.84 -28.66
C ASP A 125 -33.56 22.29 -28.36
N VAL A 126 -34.51 23.03 -27.80
CA VAL A 126 -34.38 24.43 -27.41
C VAL A 126 -34.76 24.60 -25.95
N ARG A 127 -34.17 25.59 -25.29
CA ARG A 127 -34.54 26.04 -23.95
C ARG A 127 -35.39 27.30 -24.09
N LEU A 128 -36.53 27.35 -23.41
CA LEU A 128 -37.49 28.44 -23.54
C LEU A 128 -37.73 29.12 -22.18
N LEU A 129 -37.86 30.45 -22.20
CA LEU A 129 -38.30 31.26 -21.09
C LEU A 129 -39.52 32.07 -21.53
N ALA A 130 -40.64 31.87 -20.84
CA ALA A 130 -41.88 32.59 -21.09
C ALA A 130 -42.15 33.54 -19.93
N ILE A 131 -42.40 34.82 -20.22
CA ILE A 131 -42.76 35.81 -19.21
C ILE A 131 -44.07 36.53 -19.59
N PRO A 132 -44.99 36.73 -18.64
CA PRO A 132 -46.20 37.50 -18.89
C PRO A 132 -45.85 39.00 -18.98
N LEU A 133 -46.45 39.68 -19.96
CA LEU A 133 -46.36 41.13 -20.15
C LEU A 133 -47.77 41.73 -20.13
N GLN A 134 -47.92 42.91 -19.53
CA GLN A 134 -49.19 43.65 -19.50
C GLN A 134 -49.04 45.09 -20.01
N PRO A 135 -48.61 45.30 -21.28
CA PRO A 135 -48.53 46.64 -21.84
C PRO A 135 -49.95 47.19 -22.08
N ARG A 136 -50.22 48.42 -21.64
CA ARG A 136 -51.49 49.16 -21.90
C ARG A 136 -52.76 48.32 -21.66
N ASN A 137 -52.80 47.56 -20.57
CA ASN A 137 -53.92 46.70 -20.16
C ASN A 137 -54.24 45.48 -21.07
N GLN A 138 -53.33 45.10 -21.98
CA GLN A 138 -53.43 43.89 -22.80
C GLN A 138 -52.54 42.78 -22.23
N LYS A 139 -53.06 41.56 -22.08
CA LYS A 139 -52.28 40.40 -21.60
C LYS A 139 -51.51 39.77 -22.76
N LEU A 140 -50.20 39.97 -22.80
CA LEU A 140 -49.29 39.36 -23.75
C LEU A 140 -48.34 38.38 -23.03
N VAL A 141 -47.76 37.46 -23.79
CA VAL A 141 -46.70 36.56 -23.31
C VAL A 141 -45.51 36.69 -24.22
N LEU A 142 -44.36 37.07 -23.66
CA LEU A 142 -43.09 37.05 -24.36
C LEU A 142 -42.41 35.71 -24.14
N VAL A 143 -42.07 35.04 -25.23
CA VAL A 143 -41.34 33.78 -25.25
C VAL A 143 -39.97 34.02 -25.85
N VAL A 144 -38.91 33.82 -25.09
CA VAL A 144 -37.54 33.86 -25.57
C VAL A 144 -36.97 32.44 -25.54
N GLY A 145 -36.17 32.07 -26.54
CA GLY A 145 -35.58 30.74 -26.61
C GLY A 145 -34.16 30.74 -27.15
N ALA A 146 -33.40 29.71 -26.80
CA ALA A 146 -32.05 29.47 -27.30
C ALA A 146 -31.86 27.98 -27.65
N PRO A 147 -31.15 27.67 -28.73
CA PRO A 147 -30.88 26.27 -29.10
C PRO A 147 -29.92 25.59 -28.13
N LEU A 148 -30.19 24.33 -27.79
CA LEU A 148 -29.31 23.51 -26.94
C LEU A 148 -28.19 22.81 -27.73
N ARG A 149 -28.18 22.94 -29.07
CA ARG A 149 -27.20 22.26 -29.94
C ARG A 149 -25.75 22.55 -29.55
N SER A 150 -25.39 23.81 -29.30
CA SER A 150 -24.02 24.17 -28.92
C SER A 150 -23.64 23.60 -27.55
N ARG A 151 -24.55 23.65 -26.56
CA ARG A 151 -24.36 23.01 -25.24
C ARG A 151 -24.15 21.51 -25.39
N ASP A 152 -25.06 20.85 -26.09
CA ASP A 152 -25.06 19.39 -26.22
C ASP A 152 -23.85 18.91 -27.04
N GLN A 153 -23.40 19.68 -28.04
CA GLN A 153 -22.15 19.42 -28.76
C GLN A 153 -20.92 19.57 -27.86
N THR A 154 -20.85 20.63 -27.05
CA THR A 154 -19.75 20.83 -26.09
C THR A 154 -19.69 19.69 -25.07
N LEU A 155 -20.84 19.26 -24.53
CA LEU A 155 -20.91 18.12 -23.61
C LEU A 155 -20.56 16.80 -24.29
N ALA A 156 -20.97 16.60 -25.55
CA ALA A 156 -20.62 15.42 -26.32
C ALA A 156 -19.12 15.34 -26.62
N ASN A 157 -18.50 16.47 -26.97
CA ASN A 157 -17.06 16.58 -27.19
C ASN A 157 -16.31 16.26 -25.88
N LEU A 158 -16.66 16.91 -24.77
CA LEU A 158 -16.06 16.62 -23.46
C LEU A 158 -16.22 15.14 -23.10
N ARG A 159 -17.39 14.55 -23.29
CA ARG A 159 -17.63 13.12 -23.04
C ARG A 159 -16.70 12.25 -23.90
N SER A 160 -16.53 12.57 -25.18
CA SER A 160 -15.64 11.83 -26.08
C SER A 160 -14.17 11.96 -25.65
N GLU A 161 -13.74 13.16 -25.25
CA GLU A 161 -12.40 13.42 -24.73
C GLU A 161 -12.15 12.64 -23.43
N LEU A 162 -13.13 12.58 -22.53
CA LEU A 162 -13.02 11.78 -21.29
C LEU A 162 -13.00 10.28 -21.56
N LEU A 163 -13.80 9.78 -22.51
CA LEU A 163 -13.87 8.36 -22.86
C LEU A 163 -12.62 7.86 -23.60
N VAL A 164 -11.89 8.74 -24.30
CA VAL A 164 -10.63 8.40 -24.96
C VAL A 164 -9.43 8.71 -24.06
N GLY A 165 -9.37 9.94 -23.54
CA GLY A 165 -8.29 10.43 -22.70
C GLY A 165 -8.20 9.75 -21.34
N GLY A 166 -9.34 9.42 -20.72
CA GLY A 166 -9.38 8.74 -19.41
C GLY A 166 -8.71 7.35 -19.45
N PRO A 167 -9.14 6.43 -20.33
CA PRO A 167 -8.49 5.14 -20.50
C PRO A 167 -7.03 5.24 -20.95
N ALA A 168 -6.70 6.17 -21.86
CA ALA A 168 -5.32 6.38 -22.28
C ALA A 168 -4.42 6.84 -21.11
N ALA A 169 -4.88 7.79 -20.30
CA ALA A 169 -4.19 8.24 -19.10
C ALA A 169 -4.06 7.12 -18.07
N LEU A 170 -5.11 6.33 -17.86
CA LEU A 170 -5.09 5.18 -16.95
C LEU A 170 -4.08 4.11 -17.40
N LEU A 171 -4.03 3.80 -18.69
CA LEU A 171 -3.06 2.85 -19.26
C LEU A 171 -1.63 3.34 -19.07
N LEU A 172 -1.36 4.61 -19.39
CA LEU A 172 -0.03 5.22 -19.18
C LEU A 172 0.37 5.22 -17.71
N ALA A 173 -0.51 5.64 -16.81
CA ALA A 173 -0.25 5.63 -15.37
C ALA A 173 -0.01 4.21 -14.84
N SER A 174 -0.77 3.22 -15.33
CA SER A 174 -0.61 1.81 -14.96
C SER A 174 0.72 1.25 -15.45
N LEU A 175 1.15 1.60 -16.66
CA LEU A 175 2.44 1.20 -17.21
C LEU A 175 3.59 1.80 -16.39
N ILE A 176 3.53 3.10 -16.10
CA ILE A 176 4.52 3.78 -15.24
C ILE A 176 4.56 3.14 -13.85
N GLY A 177 3.39 2.92 -13.23
CA GLY A 177 3.28 2.28 -11.92
C GLY A 177 3.88 0.87 -11.91
N TYR A 178 3.65 0.07 -12.95
CA TYR A 178 4.23 -1.26 -13.11
C TYR A 178 5.76 -1.23 -13.20
N LEU A 179 6.31 -0.31 -14.00
CA LEU A 179 7.76 -0.15 -14.17
C LEU A 179 8.43 0.32 -12.87
N VAL A 180 7.85 1.31 -12.18
CA VAL A 180 8.35 1.83 -10.91
C VAL A 180 8.30 0.76 -9.82
N ALA A 181 7.18 0.05 -9.66
CA ALA A 181 7.07 -1.06 -8.72
C ALA A 181 8.09 -2.18 -9.04
N GLY A 182 8.32 -2.42 -10.33
CA GLY A 182 9.32 -3.36 -10.81
C GLY A 182 10.75 -2.97 -10.42
N ALA A 183 11.10 -1.69 -10.57
CA ALA A 183 12.39 -1.14 -10.17
C ALA A 183 12.58 -1.17 -8.65
N ALA A 184 11.59 -0.70 -7.89
CA ALA A 184 11.61 -0.63 -6.43
C ALA A 184 11.74 -2.02 -5.77
N LEU A 185 11.10 -3.06 -6.34
CA LEU A 185 11.18 -4.42 -5.82
C LEU A 185 12.35 -5.25 -6.37
N ARG A 186 13.16 -4.70 -7.28
CA ARG A 186 14.30 -5.42 -7.85
C ARG A 186 15.37 -5.80 -6.81
N PRO A 187 15.74 -4.93 -5.84
CA PRO A 187 16.70 -5.30 -4.80
C PRO A 187 16.22 -6.42 -3.90
N VAL A 188 14.93 -6.44 -3.55
CA VAL A 188 14.32 -7.52 -2.74
C VAL A 188 14.45 -8.86 -3.45
N GLU A 189 14.20 -8.90 -4.76
CA GLU A 189 14.33 -10.14 -5.55
C GLU A 189 15.79 -10.62 -5.65
N ARG A 190 16.76 -9.68 -5.70
CA ARG A 190 18.19 -10.00 -5.63
C ARG A 190 18.56 -10.59 -4.26
N MET A 191 18.07 -9.99 -3.16
CA MET A 191 18.26 -10.53 -1.82
C MET A 191 17.63 -11.92 -1.68
N ARG A 192 16.40 -12.13 -2.16
CA ARG A 192 15.73 -13.44 -2.15
C ARG A 192 16.55 -14.49 -2.89
N THR A 193 17.02 -14.16 -4.10
CA THR A 193 17.83 -15.08 -4.91
C THR A 193 19.15 -15.40 -4.23
N ARG A 194 19.83 -14.40 -3.64
CA ARG A 194 21.09 -14.63 -2.92
C ARG A 194 20.87 -15.45 -1.65
N ALA A 195 19.84 -15.14 -0.86
CA ALA A 195 19.49 -15.90 0.34
C ALA A 195 19.21 -17.38 0.01
N ALA A 196 18.54 -17.66 -1.10
CA ALA A 196 18.27 -19.03 -1.56
C ALA A 196 19.54 -19.80 -1.99
N ALA A 197 20.65 -19.09 -2.28
CA ALA A 197 21.93 -19.70 -2.63
C ALA A 197 22.84 -19.91 -1.41
N ILE A 198 22.54 -19.28 -0.26
CA ILE A 198 23.32 -19.45 0.96
C ILE A 198 23.02 -20.84 1.55
N THR A 199 24.06 -21.66 1.67
CA THR A 199 24.01 -22.98 2.31
C THR A 199 24.85 -22.99 3.59
N GLU A 200 24.75 -24.04 4.41
CA GLU A 200 25.57 -24.22 5.63
C GLU A 200 27.09 -24.21 5.37
N GLN A 201 27.49 -24.51 4.13
CA GLN A 201 28.89 -24.51 3.70
C GLN A 201 29.37 -23.10 3.33
N HIS A 202 28.46 -22.18 2.98
CA HIS A 202 28.75 -20.83 2.48
C HIS A 202 28.10 -19.72 3.32
N LEU A 203 28.02 -19.92 4.64
CA LEU A 203 27.44 -18.94 5.59
C LEU A 203 28.21 -17.61 5.68
N SER A 204 29.44 -17.55 5.16
CA SER A 204 30.23 -16.32 5.07
C SER A 204 29.73 -15.36 3.99
N GLU A 205 28.92 -15.84 3.04
CA GLU A 205 28.30 -14.97 2.04
C GLU A 205 27.32 -13.98 2.66
N ARG A 206 27.14 -12.84 2.00
CA ARG A 206 26.25 -11.76 2.45
C ARG A 206 25.25 -11.39 1.35
N LEU A 207 24.10 -10.89 1.78
CA LEU A 207 23.08 -10.35 0.91
C LEU A 207 23.55 -9.00 0.35
N PRO A 208 23.30 -8.71 -0.94
CA PRO A 208 23.65 -7.42 -1.53
C PRO A 208 22.78 -6.32 -0.92
N VAL A 209 23.41 -5.36 -0.23
CA VAL A 209 22.73 -4.20 0.33
C VAL A 209 22.79 -3.05 -0.68
N PRO A 210 21.65 -2.49 -1.11
CA PRO A 210 21.62 -1.31 -1.97
C PRO A 210 22.31 -0.12 -1.30
N SER A 211 22.92 0.74 -2.10
CA SER A 211 23.53 2.00 -1.63
C SER A 211 22.49 3.07 -1.25
N ALA A 212 21.22 2.89 -1.64
CA ALA A 212 20.13 3.74 -1.20
C ALA A 212 19.86 3.53 0.29
N ASN A 213 19.86 4.58 1.11
CA ASN A 213 19.68 4.47 2.56
C ASN A 213 18.20 4.40 2.98
N ASP A 214 17.47 3.44 2.39
CA ASP A 214 16.02 3.26 2.54
C ASP A 214 15.65 2.06 3.42
N GLU A 215 14.35 1.77 3.52
CA GLU A 215 13.80 0.61 4.24
C GLU A 215 14.39 -0.71 3.77
N ILE A 216 14.71 -0.83 2.47
CA ILE A 216 15.23 -2.05 1.88
C ILE A 216 16.70 -2.25 2.26
N ALA A 217 17.50 -1.18 2.30
CA ALA A 217 18.87 -1.27 2.80
C ALA A 217 18.92 -1.62 4.30
N ARG A 218 18.04 -1.02 5.12
CA ARG A 218 17.92 -1.40 6.54
C ARG A 218 17.54 -2.87 6.71
N LEU A 219 16.60 -3.37 5.91
CA LEU A 219 16.25 -4.79 5.91
C LEU A 219 17.45 -5.67 5.54
N GLY A 220 18.18 -5.32 4.48
CA GLY A 220 19.39 -6.03 4.07
C GLY A 220 20.46 -6.08 5.15
N ALA A 221 20.68 -4.95 5.85
CA ALA A 221 21.62 -4.88 6.98
C ALA A 221 21.20 -5.80 8.13
N THR A 222 19.93 -5.77 8.54
CA THR A 222 19.39 -6.64 9.60
C THR A 222 19.50 -8.12 9.25
N LEU A 223 19.18 -8.50 8.00
CA LEU A 223 19.32 -9.88 7.54
C LEU A 223 20.79 -10.33 7.54
N ASN A 224 21.73 -9.46 7.13
CA ASN A 224 23.16 -9.75 7.22
C ASN A 224 23.65 -9.89 8.67
N GLN A 225 23.12 -9.12 9.62
CA GLN A 225 23.41 -9.29 11.05
C GLN A 225 22.90 -10.64 11.57
N MET A 226 21.70 -11.05 11.15
CA MET A 226 21.16 -12.38 11.46
C MET A 226 22.05 -13.50 10.89
N LEU A 227 22.44 -13.40 9.61
CA LEU A 227 23.36 -14.36 8.99
C LEU A 227 24.70 -14.44 9.75
N ALA A 228 25.24 -13.31 10.19
CA ALA A 228 26.46 -13.29 11.00
C ALA A 228 26.28 -13.92 12.39
N ARG A 229 25.07 -13.92 12.97
CA ARG A 229 24.77 -14.66 14.20
C ARG A 229 24.72 -16.15 13.95
N VAL A 230 24.06 -16.58 12.87
CA VAL A 230 23.98 -18.00 12.47
C VAL A 230 25.37 -18.55 12.17
N GLU A 231 26.19 -17.83 11.39
CA GLU A 231 27.56 -18.23 11.08
C GLU A 231 28.40 -18.45 12.36
N ARG A 232 28.28 -17.54 13.34
CA ARG A 232 28.97 -17.68 14.62
C ARG A 232 28.48 -18.87 15.44
N ALA A 233 27.19 -19.16 15.43
CA ALA A 233 26.63 -20.31 16.15
C ALA A 233 27.15 -21.63 15.53
N VAL A 234 27.05 -21.78 14.20
CA VAL A 234 27.54 -22.97 13.50
C VAL A 234 29.05 -23.15 13.66
N LYS A 235 29.84 -22.07 13.67
CA LYS A 235 31.29 -22.14 13.95
C LYS A 235 31.58 -22.64 15.36
N ARG A 236 30.84 -22.17 16.37
CA ARG A 236 30.99 -22.64 17.76
C ARG A 236 30.62 -24.10 17.89
N GLU A 237 29.50 -24.53 17.31
CA GLU A 237 29.07 -25.93 17.30
C GLU A 237 30.13 -26.85 16.68
N ARG A 238 30.67 -26.47 15.51
CA ARG A 238 31.75 -27.24 14.86
C ARG A 238 33.02 -27.32 15.70
N SER A 239 33.41 -26.22 16.37
CA SER A 239 34.56 -26.23 17.28
C SER A 239 34.28 -27.15 18.46
N PHE A 240 33.13 -27.03 19.11
CA PHE A 240 32.74 -27.86 20.24
C PHE A 240 32.75 -29.35 19.91
N VAL A 241 32.19 -29.75 18.75
CA VAL A 241 32.22 -31.15 18.30
C VAL A 241 33.65 -31.62 18.01
N ALA A 242 34.49 -30.78 17.42
CA ALA A 242 35.89 -31.12 17.15
C ALA A 242 36.67 -31.30 18.46
N ASP A 243 36.52 -30.35 19.39
CA ASP A 243 37.19 -30.35 20.69
C ASP A 243 36.75 -31.55 21.53
N ALA A 244 35.44 -31.83 21.60
CA ALA A 244 34.91 -33.02 22.27
C ALA A 244 35.44 -34.32 21.64
N SER A 245 35.50 -34.38 20.31
CA SER A 245 36.04 -35.57 19.61
C SER A 245 37.52 -35.79 19.91
N HIS A 246 38.30 -34.71 20.05
CA HIS A 246 39.72 -34.79 20.42
C HIS A 246 39.92 -35.23 21.87
N GLU A 247 39.18 -34.64 22.81
CA GLU A 247 39.27 -34.95 24.25
C GLU A 247 38.77 -36.38 24.56
N LEU A 248 37.77 -36.90 23.83
CA LEU A 248 37.30 -38.29 23.99
C LEU A 248 38.25 -39.34 23.40
N ARG A 249 39.00 -38.99 22.35
CA ARG A 249 39.82 -39.95 21.60
C ARG A 249 41.04 -40.43 22.37
N ALA A 250 41.69 -39.55 23.14
CA ALA A 250 42.86 -39.91 23.94
C ALA A 250 42.54 -40.93 25.05
N PRO A 251 41.52 -40.72 25.91
CA PRO A 251 41.02 -41.71 26.86
C PRO A 251 40.71 -43.06 26.23
N LEU A 252 39.94 -43.03 25.14
CA LEU A 252 39.46 -44.22 24.48
C LEU A 252 40.61 -45.04 23.87
N ALA A 253 41.64 -44.36 23.35
CA ALA A 253 42.84 -45.02 22.86
C ALA A 253 43.62 -45.69 23.99
N LEU A 254 43.70 -45.07 25.17
CA LEU A 254 44.37 -45.63 26.34
C LEU A 254 43.65 -46.89 26.84
N VAL A 255 42.32 -46.79 27.06
CA VAL A 255 41.47 -47.93 27.44
C VAL A 255 41.64 -49.08 26.45
N ARG A 256 41.59 -48.79 25.14
CA ARG A 256 41.77 -49.80 24.11
C ARG A 256 43.16 -50.45 24.17
N THR A 257 44.20 -49.66 24.37
CA THR A 257 45.58 -50.17 24.47
C THR A 257 45.74 -51.10 25.66
N GLU A 258 45.21 -50.74 26.83
CA GLU A 258 45.24 -51.59 28.04
C GLU A 258 44.45 -52.89 27.85
N VAL A 259 43.28 -52.82 27.21
CA VAL A 259 42.48 -54.02 26.88
C VAL A 259 43.21 -54.92 25.89
N ASP A 260 43.77 -54.36 24.81
CA ASP A 260 44.52 -55.14 23.81
C ASP A 260 45.76 -55.80 24.44
N LEU A 261 46.48 -55.08 25.32
CA LEU A 261 47.64 -55.58 26.05
C LEU A 261 47.27 -56.71 27.03
N ALA A 262 46.08 -56.66 27.63
CA ALA A 262 45.55 -57.71 28.51
C ALA A 262 45.10 -58.96 27.75
N LEU A 263 44.72 -58.84 26.47
CA LEU A 263 44.26 -59.95 25.63
C LEU A 263 45.40 -60.65 24.86
N ASP A 264 46.38 -59.91 24.36
CA ASP A 264 47.41 -60.45 23.43
C ASP A 264 48.69 -60.97 24.11
N LEU A 265 48.95 -60.64 25.38
CA LEU A 265 50.13 -61.08 26.12
C LEU A 265 49.76 -62.08 27.22
N PRO A 266 50.52 -63.19 27.40
CA PRO A 266 50.34 -64.06 28.55
C PRO A 266 50.79 -63.33 29.83
N ARG A 267 49.81 -62.74 30.53
CA ARG A 267 50.01 -62.03 31.80
C ARG A 267 49.59 -62.87 33.00
N SER A 268 50.21 -62.61 34.15
CA SER A 268 49.78 -63.21 35.41
C SER A 268 48.44 -62.61 35.87
N ALA A 269 47.71 -63.31 36.74
CA ALA A 269 46.47 -62.78 37.32
C ALA A 269 46.70 -61.46 38.10
N GLU A 270 47.90 -61.29 38.67
CA GLU A 270 48.31 -60.08 39.40
C GLU A 270 48.53 -58.90 38.45
N GLU A 271 49.14 -59.13 37.28
CA GLU A 271 49.34 -58.08 36.26
C GLU A 271 48.01 -57.63 35.62
N LEU A 272 47.04 -58.54 35.49
CA LEU A 272 45.69 -58.20 35.04
C LEU A 272 44.93 -57.37 36.09
N GLN A 273 45.03 -57.76 37.36
CA GLN A 273 44.44 -57.01 38.48
C GLN A 273 45.04 -55.61 38.62
N ALA A 274 46.31 -55.42 38.25
CA ALA A 274 46.97 -54.11 38.26
C ALA A 274 46.53 -53.19 37.11
N ALA A 275 46.05 -53.73 35.99
CA ALA A 275 45.58 -52.95 34.83
C ALA A 275 44.12 -52.45 34.97
N LEU A 276 43.28 -53.20 35.70
CA LEU A 276 41.87 -52.85 35.93
C LEU A 276 41.65 -51.46 36.57
N PRO A 277 42.45 -51.03 37.58
CA PRO A 277 42.37 -49.67 38.12
C PRO A 277 42.59 -48.59 37.06
N SER A 278 43.59 -48.75 36.17
CA SER A 278 43.88 -47.77 35.12
C SER A 278 42.76 -47.68 34.09
N ILE A 279 42.15 -48.81 33.70
CA ILE A 279 40.95 -48.82 32.85
C ILE A 279 39.77 -48.14 33.55
N GLY A 280 39.59 -48.40 34.86
CA GLY A 280 38.55 -47.78 35.67
C GLY A 280 38.70 -46.26 35.76
N GLU A 281 39.91 -45.76 36.02
CA GLU A 281 40.22 -44.33 36.07
C GLU A 281 39.90 -43.62 34.75
N GLU A 282 40.25 -44.23 33.61
CA GLU A 282 39.96 -43.62 32.30
C GLU A 282 38.47 -43.70 31.93
N ALA A 283 37.75 -44.73 32.38
CA ALA A 283 36.30 -44.82 32.24
C ALA A 283 35.55 -43.78 33.10
N ASP A 284 36.03 -43.52 34.32
CA ASP A 284 35.53 -42.44 35.18
C ASP A 284 35.79 -41.08 34.54
N ARG A 285 36.98 -40.89 33.94
CA ARG A 285 37.34 -39.67 33.21
C ARG A 285 36.46 -39.45 31.98
N LEU A 286 36.17 -40.50 31.21
CA LEU A 286 35.21 -40.45 30.10
C LEU A 286 33.79 -40.10 30.58
N SER A 287 33.36 -40.64 31.71
CA SER A 287 32.04 -40.35 32.30
C SER A 287 31.93 -38.89 32.73
N GLN A 288 32.95 -38.37 33.43
CA GLN A 288 33.02 -36.96 33.83
C GLN A 288 33.01 -36.03 32.60
N LEU A 289 33.80 -36.34 31.56
CA LEU A 289 33.82 -35.56 30.33
C LEU A 289 32.45 -35.55 29.63
N ALA A 290 31.75 -36.69 29.61
CA ALA A 290 30.39 -36.76 29.05
C ALA A 290 29.39 -35.90 29.85
N ASP A 291 29.46 -35.93 31.18
CA ASP A 291 28.63 -35.09 32.06
C ASP A 291 28.92 -33.59 31.85
N ASP A 292 30.19 -33.21 31.74
CA ASP A 292 30.62 -31.84 31.49
C ASP A 292 30.13 -31.35 30.11
N LEU A 293 30.23 -32.18 29.07
CA LEU A 293 29.71 -31.86 27.73
C LEU A 293 28.18 -31.70 27.72
N LEU A 294 27.45 -32.55 28.44
CA LEU A 294 25.98 -32.45 28.59
C LEU A 294 25.58 -31.19 29.35
N LEU A 295 26.34 -30.81 30.38
CA LEU A 295 26.13 -29.58 31.12
C LEU A 295 26.33 -28.35 30.23
N LEU A 296 27.42 -28.31 29.45
CA LEU A 296 27.71 -27.22 28.52
C LEU A 296 26.64 -27.08 27.43
N ALA A 297 26.18 -28.19 26.85
CA ALA A 297 25.11 -28.17 25.84
C ALA A 297 23.81 -27.55 26.40
N ARG A 298 23.40 -27.93 27.62
CA ARG A 298 22.20 -27.36 28.28
C ARG A 298 22.35 -25.88 28.61
N LEU A 299 23.57 -25.44 28.95
CA LEU A 299 23.85 -24.02 29.19
C LEU A 299 23.72 -23.19 27.91
N ASP A 300 24.18 -23.72 26.77
CA ASP A 300 24.08 -23.06 25.46
C ASP A 300 22.63 -22.94 24.95
N GLU A 301 21.76 -23.91 25.28
CA GLU A 301 20.33 -23.85 24.97
C GLU A 301 19.54 -22.91 25.90
N GLY A 302 20.18 -22.39 26.96
CA GLY A 302 19.53 -21.56 27.97
C GLY A 302 18.56 -22.33 28.87
N GLU A 303 18.67 -23.66 28.90
CA GLU A 303 17.78 -24.55 29.64
C GLU A 303 18.16 -24.74 31.11
N VAL A 304 19.29 -24.19 31.56
CA VAL A 304 19.69 -24.26 32.98
C VAL A 304 19.06 -23.09 33.74
N PRO A 305 17.98 -23.31 34.53
CA PRO A 305 17.39 -22.24 35.34
C PRO A 305 18.38 -21.81 36.41
N LEU A 306 18.98 -20.63 36.23
CA LEU A 306 19.84 -20.01 37.23
C LEU A 306 18.99 -19.53 38.41
N ARG A 307 19.11 -20.20 39.55
CA ARG A 307 18.60 -19.69 40.83
C ARG A 307 19.58 -18.64 41.35
N LYS A 308 19.19 -17.36 41.24
CA LYS A 308 19.97 -16.25 41.79
C LYS A 308 19.51 -16.00 43.22
N GLU A 309 20.39 -16.25 44.17
CA GLU A 309 20.18 -15.94 45.59
C GLU A 309 21.43 -15.25 46.17
N PRO A 310 21.27 -14.33 47.14
CA PRO A 310 22.40 -13.81 47.90
C PRO A 310 23.11 -14.96 48.62
N LEU A 311 24.44 -15.02 48.51
CA LEU A 311 25.25 -16.06 49.15
C LEU A 311 26.49 -15.43 49.81
N GLU A 312 26.88 -15.94 50.98
CA GLU A 312 28.13 -15.55 51.63
C GLU A 312 29.31 -16.26 50.97
N VAL A 313 30.03 -15.54 50.11
CA VAL A 313 31.13 -16.09 49.29
C VAL A 313 32.20 -16.77 50.14
N ARG A 314 32.47 -16.26 51.34
CA ARG A 314 33.45 -16.84 52.26
C ARG A 314 33.07 -18.26 52.69
N ASP A 315 31.81 -18.47 53.02
CA ASP A 315 31.31 -19.76 53.50
C ASP A 315 31.34 -20.78 52.36
N LEU A 316 30.88 -20.38 51.17
CA LEU A 316 30.98 -21.22 49.97
C LEU A 316 32.43 -21.64 49.66
N LEU A 317 33.37 -20.69 49.73
CA LEU A 317 34.79 -20.98 49.46
C LEU A 317 35.39 -21.92 50.51
N HIS A 318 35.01 -21.77 51.79
CA HIS A 318 35.42 -22.70 52.85
C HIS A 318 34.84 -24.10 52.64
N ASP A 319 33.56 -24.22 52.31
CA ASP A 319 32.90 -25.50 52.03
C ASP A 319 33.56 -26.24 50.86
N VAL A 320 33.91 -25.50 49.80
CA VAL A 320 34.64 -26.07 48.65
C VAL A 320 36.06 -26.49 49.07
N ALA A 321 36.79 -25.67 49.82
CA ALA A 321 38.13 -26.01 50.28
C ALA A 321 38.15 -27.25 51.18
N GLU A 322 37.18 -27.39 52.10
CA GLU A 322 36.97 -28.60 52.91
C GLU A 322 36.72 -29.83 52.04
N ARG A 323 35.83 -29.71 51.04
CA ARG A 323 35.47 -30.81 50.14
C ARG A 323 36.66 -31.38 49.37
N PHE A 324 37.61 -30.54 48.99
CA PHE A 324 38.79 -30.93 48.22
C PHE A 324 40.05 -31.15 49.07
N ARG A 325 40.01 -30.90 50.38
CA ARG A 325 41.18 -30.97 51.26
C ARG A 325 41.85 -32.34 51.26
N ARG A 326 41.06 -33.42 51.36
CA ARG A 326 41.58 -34.80 51.32
C ARG A 326 42.39 -35.08 50.06
N ARG A 327 41.86 -34.70 48.89
CA ARG A 327 42.55 -34.89 47.60
C ARG A 327 43.82 -34.03 47.50
N ALA A 328 43.78 -32.81 48.04
CA ALA A 328 44.96 -31.95 48.09
C ALA A 328 46.06 -32.56 48.97
N ASP A 329 45.69 -33.11 50.14
CA ASP A 329 46.63 -33.78 51.05
C ASP A 329 47.26 -35.02 50.40
N ASP A 330 46.47 -35.83 49.70
CA ASP A 330 46.93 -37.01 48.95
C ASP A 330 47.95 -36.63 47.85
N ASP A 331 47.79 -35.45 47.23
CA ASP A 331 48.70 -34.89 46.23
C ASP A 331 49.84 -34.03 46.83
N GLY A 332 49.94 -33.93 48.17
CA GLY A 332 50.95 -33.12 48.87
C GLY A 332 50.78 -31.60 48.69
N ARG A 333 49.55 -31.13 48.49
CA ARG A 333 49.19 -29.73 48.26
C ARG A 333 48.34 -29.17 49.41
N THR A 334 48.39 -27.86 49.62
CA THR A 334 47.57 -27.16 50.62
C THR A 334 46.60 -26.18 49.95
N ILE A 335 45.40 -26.05 50.53
CA ILE A 335 44.36 -25.11 50.08
C ILE A 335 44.15 -24.09 51.20
N ASP A 336 44.40 -22.81 50.92
CA ASP A 336 44.13 -21.69 51.81
C ASP A 336 43.02 -20.80 51.22
N VAL A 337 42.13 -20.30 52.08
CA VAL A 337 40.97 -19.49 51.68
C VAL A 337 41.08 -18.10 52.32
N ASP A 338 41.60 -17.15 51.54
CA ASP A 338 41.60 -15.73 51.90
C ASP A 338 40.39 -15.02 51.28
N ALA A 339 39.36 -14.80 52.09
CA ALA A 339 38.13 -14.10 51.68
C ALA A 339 37.70 -13.07 52.73
N PRO A 340 37.60 -11.77 52.37
CA PRO A 340 37.14 -10.74 53.28
C PRO A 340 35.66 -10.95 53.63
N ARG A 341 35.27 -10.68 54.89
CA ARG A 341 33.84 -10.58 55.23
C ARG A 341 33.30 -9.30 54.63
N LEU A 342 32.32 -9.42 53.75
CA LEU A 342 31.49 -8.28 53.35
C LEU A 342 30.64 -7.92 54.58
N ALA A 343 30.87 -6.74 55.15
CA ALA A 343 29.92 -6.16 56.09
C ALA A 343 28.68 -5.76 55.27
N VAL A 344 27.56 -6.46 55.52
CA VAL A 344 26.25 -6.16 54.91
C VAL A 344 25.80 -4.75 55.23
#